data_AF-A0A356KF54-F1
#
_entry.id   AF-A0A356KF54-F1
#
_cell.length_a   1.000
_cell.length_b   1.000
_cell.length_c   1.000
_cell.angle_alpha   90.00
_cell.angle_beta   90.00
_cell.angle_gamma   90.00
#
_symmetry.space_group_name_H-M   'P 1'
#
loop_
_entity.id
_entity.type
_entity.pdbx_description
1 polymer ?
#
loop_
_entity_poly.entity_id
_entity_poly.type
_entity_poly.pdbx_seq_one_letter_code
_entity_poly.pdbx_strand_id
1 'polypeptide(L)'
;AGAVRGHLSFSRIVRGPFQAALLGYAVDQERAGQGYMSEALRLALGYVFSELGLHRVEANYVPTNERSGRLLRRLGFVVQGYARDYLHIDGEWRDHVLTALTNPNPEDPELP
;
A
#
# COMPACT_ATOMS: atom_id res chain seq x y z
N ALA A 1 6.36 11.14 -26.40
CA ALA A 1 6.61 10.93 -24.97
C ALA A 1 5.32 10.48 -24.30
N GLY A 2 5.35 9.49 -23.41
CA GLY A 2 4.16 9.04 -22.67
C GLY A 2 3.78 10.03 -21.57
N ALA A 3 2.49 10.17 -21.28
CA ALA A 3 2.00 10.96 -20.16
C ALA A 3 1.97 10.13 -18.87
N VAL A 4 2.40 10.69 -17.74
CA VAL A 4 2.27 10.05 -16.42
C VAL A 4 0.79 10.03 -16.01
N ARG A 5 0.24 8.85 -15.72
CA ARG A 5 -1.19 8.64 -15.39
C ARG A 5 -1.46 8.16 -13.98
N GLY A 6 -0.43 8.10 -13.15
CA GLY A 6 -0.53 7.68 -11.76
C GLY A 6 0.84 7.57 -11.13
N HIS A 7 0.87 7.37 -9.83
CA HIS A 7 2.08 7.14 -9.06
C HIS A 7 1.78 6.19 -7.89
N LEU A 8 2.82 5.51 -7.44
CA LEU A 8 2.86 4.75 -6.21
C LEU A 8 4.19 5.04 -5.52
N SER A 9 4.22 4.95 -4.20
CA SER A 9 5.42 5.18 -3.40
C SER A 9 5.44 4.27 -2.18
N PHE A 10 6.64 3.82 -1.84
CA PHE A 10 6.91 3.19 -0.54
C PHE A 10 7.69 4.18 0.31
N SER A 11 7.14 4.50 1.47
CA SER A 11 7.69 5.45 2.43
C SER A 11 7.81 4.79 3.80
N ARG A 12 8.43 5.49 4.76
CA ARG A 12 8.63 4.98 6.14
C ARG A 12 9.19 3.56 6.15
N ILE A 13 10.21 3.31 5.33
CA ILE A 13 10.87 2.01 5.27
C ILE A 13 11.62 1.82 6.59
N VAL A 14 11.27 0.76 7.32
CA VAL A 14 11.93 0.35 8.56
C VAL A 14 12.54 -1.03 8.35
N ARG A 15 13.83 -1.16 8.71
CA ARG A 15 14.60 -2.40 8.64
C ARG A 15 14.71 -3.07 10.02
N GLY A 16 15.50 -4.14 10.10
CA GLY A 16 15.66 -4.91 11.34
C GLY A 16 14.40 -5.72 11.64
N PRO A 17 13.97 -5.85 12.90
CA PRO A 17 12.87 -6.74 13.26
C PRO A 17 11.52 -6.43 12.61
N PHE A 18 11.31 -5.22 12.09
CA PHE A 18 10.02 -4.84 11.51
C PHE A 18 9.90 -5.09 10.00
N GLN A 19 10.99 -4.95 9.24
CA GLN A 19 11.04 -5.07 7.77
C GLN A 19 9.76 -4.59 7.06
N ALA A 20 9.41 -3.31 7.22
CA ALA A 20 8.12 -2.78 6.77
C ALA A 20 8.22 -1.49 5.96
N ALA A 21 7.19 -1.21 5.16
CA ALA A 21 7.01 0.08 4.49
C ALA A 21 5.53 0.49 4.45
N LEU A 22 5.29 1.80 4.32
CA LEU A 22 3.97 2.39 4.06
C LEU A 22 3.81 2.70 2.58
N LEU A 23 2.83 2.08 1.94
CA LEU A 23 2.43 2.27 0.56
C LEU A 23 1.42 3.42 0.43
N GLY A 24 1.75 4.40 -0.41
CA GLY A 24 0.83 5.40 -0.93
C GLY A 24 0.66 5.24 -2.44
N TYR A 25 -0.54 5.49 -2.97
CA TYR A 25 -0.78 5.44 -4.42
C TYR A 25 -1.94 6.31 -4.86
N ALA A 26 -1.85 6.81 -6.09
CA ALA A 26 -2.93 7.52 -6.76
C ALA A 26 -2.88 7.29 -8.27
N VAL A 27 -4.05 7.31 -8.91
CA VAL A 27 -4.19 7.19 -10.36
C VAL A 27 -5.11 8.28 -10.86
N ASP A 28 -4.86 8.75 -12.07
CA ASP A 28 -5.72 9.71 -12.77
C ASP A 28 -7.18 9.22 -12.76
N GLN A 29 -8.11 10.12 -12.42
CA GLN A 29 -9.50 9.78 -12.14
C GLN A 29 -10.18 9.18 -13.38
N GLU A 30 -9.82 9.67 -14.58
CA GLU A 30 -10.29 9.15 -15.88
C GLU A 30 -9.85 7.71 -16.15
N ARG A 31 -8.79 7.24 -15.49
CA ARG A 31 -8.21 5.90 -15.64
C ARG A 31 -8.50 4.98 -14.47
N ALA A 32 -9.11 5.51 -13.42
CA ALA A 32 -9.44 4.75 -12.23
C ALA A 32 -10.53 3.70 -12.54
N GLY A 33 -10.33 2.47 -12.06
CA GLY A 33 -11.21 1.33 -12.32
C GLY A 33 -10.89 0.51 -13.58
N GLN A 34 -9.87 0.87 -14.35
CA GLN A 34 -9.44 0.13 -15.54
C GLN A 34 -8.35 -0.93 -15.27
N GLY A 35 -8.01 -1.16 -13.99
CA GLY A 35 -7.05 -2.19 -13.60
C GLY A 35 -5.58 -1.75 -13.51
N TYR A 36 -5.19 -0.61 -14.08
CA TYR A 36 -3.79 -0.15 -14.12
C TYR A 36 -3.10 -0.12 -12.74
N MET A 37 -3.76 0.43 -11.72
CA MET A 37 -3.17 0.47 -10.37
C MET A 37 -3.04 -0.95 -9.76
N SER A 38 -3.94 -1.86 -10.11
CA SER A 38 -3.82 -3.26 -9.65
C SER A 38 -2.64 -3.97 -10.29
N GLU A 39 -2.37 -3.71 -11.57
CA GLU A 39 -1.20 -4.24 -12.26
C GLU A 39 0.09 -3.66 -11.70
N ALA A 40 0.16 -2.33 -11.58
CA ALA A 40 1.32 -1.62 -11.04
C ALA A 40 1.65 -2.06 -9.61
N LEU A 41 0.65 -2.18 -8.75
CA LEU A 41 0.86 -2.63 -7.37
C LEU A 41 1.32 -4.09 -7.28
N ARG A 42 0.86 -5.00 -8.15
CA ARG A 42 1.37 -6.39 -8.13
C ARG A 42 2.87 -6.44 -8.42
N LEU A 43 3.32 -5.72 -9.43
CA LEU A 43 4.74 -5.65 -9.78
C LEU A 43 5.55 -5.00 -8.65
N ALA A 44 5.06 -3.87 -8.12
CA ALA A 44 5.73 -3.11 -7.08
C ALA A 44 5.84 -3.89 -5.76
N LEU A 45 4.77 -4.60 -5.35
CA LEU A 45 4.77 -5.46 -4.16
C LEU A 45 5.70 -6.67 -4.33
N GLY A 46 5.74 -7.25 -5.53
CA GLY A 46 6.70 -8.30 -5.87
C GLY A 46 8.13 -7.82 -5.63
N TYR A 47 8.51 -6.67 -6.20
CA TYR A 47 9.82 -6.07 -6.00
C TYR A 47 10.14 -5.78 -4.52
N VAL A 48 9.17 -5.25 -3.76
CA VAL A 48 9.36 -4.96 -2.34
C VAL A 48 9.63 -6.22 -1.51
N PHE A 49 8.95 -7.31 -1.82
CA PHE A 49 9.12 -8.56 -1.08
C PHE A 49 10.32 -9.38 -1.54
N SER A 50 10.64 -9.40 -2.85
CA SER A 50 11.77 -10.17 -3.38
C SER A 50 13.09 -9.40 -3.35
N GLU A 51 13.14 -8.21 -3.97
CA GLU A 51 14.40 -7.48 -4.16
C GLU A 51 14.77 -6.63 -2.94
N LEU A 52 13.76 -6.05 -2.27
CA LEU A 52 14.01 -5.26 -1.07
C LEU A 52 13.99 -6.10 0.20
N GLY A 53 13.54 -7.36 0.17
CA GLY A 53 13.48 -8.25 1.33
C GLY A 53 12.62 -7.71 2.48
N LEU A 54 11.60 -6.89 2.21
CA LEU A 54 10.67 -6.46 3.24
C LEU A 54 9.68 -7.60 3.57
N HIS A 55 9.27 -7.69 4.83
CA HIS A 55 8.24 -8.62 5.26
C HIS A 55 6.84 -8.01 5.13
N ARG A 56 6.70 -6.69 5.29
CA ARG A 56 5.40 -6.06 5.50
C ARG A 56 5.20 -4.80 4.67
N VAL A 57 4.02 -4.67 4.07
CA VAL A 57 3.58 -3.42 3.44
C VAL A 57 2.25 -3.02 4.05
N GLU A 58 2.20 -1.79 4.57
CA GLU A 58 0.98 -1.17 5.09
C GLU A 58 0.37 -0.28 4.02
N ALA A 59 -0.95 -0.28 3.89
CA ALA A 59 -1.67 0.63 3.01
C ALA A 59 -3.01 1.00 3.67
N ASN A 60 -3.21 2.29 3.90
CA ASN A 60 -4.39 2.76 4.63
C ASN A 60 -5.28 3.57 3.70
N TYR A 61 -6.59 3.54 3.93
CA TYR A 61 -7.53 4.26 3.09
C TYR A 61 -8.65 4.89 3.91
N VAL A 62 -9.14 6.05 3.45
CA VAL A 62 -10.33 6.70 4.01
C VAL A 62 -11.53 5.77 3.79
N PRO A 63 -12.38 5.49 4.81
CA PRO A 63 -13.46 4.51 4.71
C PRO A 63 -14.42 4.72 3.53
N THR A 64 -14.67 5.97 3.14
CA THR A 64 -15.54 6.34 2.00
C THR A 64 -14.90 6.03 0.65
N ASN A 65 -13.59 5.76 0.59
CA ASN A 65 -12.89 5.34 -0.62
C ASN A 65 -12.98 3.81 -0.81
N GLU A 66 -14.18 3.33 -1.11
CA GLU A 66 -14.43 1.89 -1.29
C GLU A 66 -13.61 1.28 -2.44
N ARG A 67 -13.25 2.08 -3.45
CA ARG A 67 -12.47 1.62 -4.60
C ARG A 67 -11.06 1.21 -4.16
N SER A 68 -10.43 2.01 -3.30
CA SER A 68 -9.16 1.68 -2.66
C SER A 68 -9.28 0.43 -1.79
N GLY A 69 -10.30 0.36 -0.92
CA GLY A 69 -10.54 -0.81 -0.08
C GLY A 69 -10.73 -2.11 -0.88
N ARG A 70 -11.53 -2.09 -1.95
CA ARG A 70 -11.71 -3.24 -2.85
C ARG A 70 -10.42 -3.64 -3.56
N LEU A 71 -9.61 -2.67 -3.98
CA LEU A 71 -8.32 -2.94 -4.62
C LEU A 71 -7.36 -3.64 -3.65
N LEU A 72 -7.19 -3.08 -2.45
CA LEU A 72 -6.33 -3.66 -1.41
C LEU A 72 -6.76 -5.07 -1.03
N ARG A 73 -8.08 -5.29 -0.83
CA ARG A 73 -8.62 -6.63 -0.55
C ARG A 73 -8.32 -7.63 -1.67
N ARG A 74 -8.43 -7.22 -2.94
CA ARG A 74 -8.10 -8.09 -4.10
C ARG A 74 -6.60 -8.40 -4.20
N LEU A 75 -5.75 -7.53 -3.68
CA LEU A 75 -4.31 -7.74 -3.60
C LEU A 75 -3.89 -8.56 -2.37
N GLY A 76 -4.85 -8.98 -1.54
CA GLY A 76 -4.59 -9.81 -0.36
C GLY A 76 -4.31 -9.03 0.92
N PHE A 77 -4.44 -7.69 0.92
CA PHE A 77 -4.32 -6.91 2.15
C PHE A 77 -5.44 -7.28 3.13
N VAL A 78 -5.07 -7.37 4.41
CA VAL A 78 -5.97 -7.71 5.51
C VAL A 78 -6.22 -6.45 6.35
N VAL A 79 -7.49 -6.23 6.73
CA VAL A 79 -7.87 -5.16 7.64
C VAL A 79 -7.38 -5.48 9.04
N GLN A 80 -6.67 -4.55 9.66
CA GLN A 80 -6.10 -4.72 11.00
C GLN A 80 -6.70 -3.77 12.02
N GLY A 81 -7.36 -2.70 11.58
CA GLY A 81 -7.99 -1.77 12.50
C GLY A 81 -8.58 -0.54 11.83
N TYR A 82 -8.96 0.40 12.67
CA TYR A 82 -9.53 1.69 12.30
C TYR A 82 -8.89 2.76 13.16
N ALA A 83 -8.35 3.80 12.52
CA ALA A 83 -7.78 4.95 13.19
C ALA A 83 -8.66 6.16 12.97
N ARG A 84 -9.16 6.75 14.06
CA ARG A 84 -9.85 8.05 14.03
C ARG A 84 -8.84 9.18 13.87
N ASP A 85 -9.22 10.22 13.14
CA ASP A 85 -8.40 11.43 12.94
C ASP A 85 -6.95 11.12 12.50
N TYR A 86 -6.80 10.20 11.55
CA TYR A 86 -5.50 9.60 11.22
C TYR A 86 -4.62 10.50 10.33
N LEU A 87 -5.20 11.08 9.28
CA LEU A 87 -4.47 11.97 8.36
C LEU A 87 -5.28 13.22 8.04
N HIS A 88 -4.60 14.36 7.96
CA HIS A 88 -5.18 15.62 7.54
C HIS A 88 -5.17 15.71 6.00
N ILE A 89 -6.35 15.58 5.38
CA ILE A 89 -6.54 15.52 3.93
C ILE A 89 -7.68 16.48 3.56
N ASP A 90 -7.44 17.33 2.56
CA ASP A 90 -8.42 18.33 2.08
C ASP A 90 -8.98 19.22 3.19
N GLY A 91 -8.11 19.64 4.12
CA GLY A 91 -8.46 20.57 5.20
C GLY A 91 -9.15 19.93 6.42
N GLU A 92 -9.30 18.62 6.46
CA GLU A 92 -9.96 17.91 7.55
C GLU A 92 -9.15 16.69 8.01
N TRP A 93 -9.18 16.40 9.30
CA TRP A 93 -8.71 15.11 9.80
C TRP A 93 -9.67 14.01 9.33
N ARG A 94 -9.11 12.98 8.71
CA ARG A 94 -9.86 11.86 8.14
C ARG A 94 -9.49 10.58 8.84
N ASP A 95 -10.52 9.86 9.25
CA ASP A 95 -10.41 8.49 9.69
C ASP A 95 -9.85 7.59 8.58
N HIS A 96 -9.18 6.50 8.97
CA HIS A 96 -8.60 5.52 8.06
C HIS A 96 -8.85 4.09 8.51
N VAL A 97 -9.16 3.23 7.55
CA VAL A 97 -9.04 1.78 7.71
C VAL A 97 -7.57 1.42 7.54
N LEU A 98 -7.03 0.70 8.52
CA LEU A 98 -5.65 0.24 8.52
C LEU A 98 -5.57 -1.15 7.89
N THR A 99 -4.73 -1.31 6.88
CA THR A 99 -4.54 -2.61 6.24
C THR A 99 -3.08 -2.92 6.00
N ALA A 100 -2.76 -4.21 5.90
CA ALA A 100 -1.41 -4.64 5.55
C ALA A 100 -1.41 -5.94 4.75
N LEU A 101 -0.34 -6.11 3.97
CA LEU A 101 0.04 -7.34 3.29
C LEU A 101 1.40 -7.79 3.81
N THR A 102 1.52 -9.07 4.11
CA THR A 102 2.77 -9.69 4.57
C THR A 102 3.32 -10.62 3.49
N ASN A 103 4.64 -10.64 3.37
CA ASN A 103 5.37 -11.58 2.53
C ASN A 103 5.10 -13.01 3.06
N PRO A 104 4.55 -13.92 2.25
CA PRO A 104 4.29 -15.30 2.66
C PRO A 104 5.58 -16.11 2.86
N ASN A 105 6.69 -15.68 2.25
CA ASN A 105 7.99 -16.33 2.34
C ASN A 105 9.04 -15.30 2.82
N PRO A 106 8.95 -14.84 4.08
CA PRO A 106 9.92 -13.89 4.59
C PRO A 106 11.30 -14.52 4.73
N GLU A 107 12.32 -13.79 4.33
CA GLU A 107 13.68 -14.04 4.80
C GLU A 107 13.75 -13.75 6.30
N ASP A 108 14.56 -14.52 7.01
CA ASP A 108 14.85 -14.23 8.41
C ASP A 108 15.81 -13.03 8.45
N PRO A 109 15.39 -11.85 8.96
CA PRO A 109 16.24 -10.67 8.97
C PRO A 109 17.43 -10.78 9.94
N GLU A 110 17.47 -11.82 10.78
CA GLU A 110 18.56 -12.09 11.73
C GLU A 110 19.54 -13.16 11.24
N LEU A 111 19.24 -13.84 10.12
CA LEU A 111 20.16 -14.77 9.48
C LEU A 111 21.00 -14.04 8.41
N PRO A 112 22.33 -14.25 8.40
CA PRO A 112 23.24 -13.62 7.43
C PRO A 112 23.06 -14.13 5.99
#